data_AF-A0A371H847-F1
#
_entry.id   AF-A0A371H847-F1
#
_cell.length_a   1.000
_cell.length_b   1.000
_cell.length_c   1.000
_cell.angle_alpha   90.00
_cell.angle_beta   90.00
_cell.angle_gamma   90.00
#
_symmetry.space_group_name_H-M   'P 1'
#
loop_
_entity.id
_entity.type
_entity.pdbx_description
1 polymer ?
#
loop_
_entity_poly.entity_id
_entity_poly.type
_entity_poly.pdbx_seq_one_letter_code
_entity_poly.pdbx_strand_id
1 'polypeptide(L)'
;MLTLSIKTNEVKCLKASIKYEAWCWHMRFGHLNFGALKSLGDENMIKEIPHINHPNQLCKACLLGKHARSFSKEAKSRENESLQLVHIDMCDAILHLEDLSVFLETKI
;
A
#
# COMPACT_ATOMS: atom_id res chain seq x y z
N MET A 1 -12.40 -16.37 34.14
CA MET A 1 -12.20 -16.62 32.69
C MET A 1 -13.56 -16.91 32.08
N LEU A 2 -14.01 -16.10 31.12
CA LEU A 2 -15.25 -16.35 30.39
C LEU A 2 -14.94 -17.22 29.17
N THR A 3 -15.42 -18.47 29.20
CA THR A 3 -15.27 -19.40 28.09
C THR A 3 -16.47 -19.25 27.16
N LEU A 4 -16.25 -18.64 25.99
CA LEU A 4 -17.28 -18.55 24.95
C LEU A 4 -17.41 -19.92 24.27
N SER A 5 -18.48 -20.65 24.59
CA SER A 5 -18.88 -21.85 23.85
C SER A 5 -19.59 -21.46 22.55
N ILE A 6 -18.83 -21.35 21.47
CA ILE A 6 -19.39 -21.17 20.13
C ILE A 6 -19.81 -22.55 19.62
N LYS A 7 -21.11 -22.76 19.42
CA LYS A 7 -21.63 -23.92 18.70
C LYS A 7 -21.36 -23.73 17.21
N THR A 8 -20.37 -24.43 16.68
CA THR A 8 -20.08 -24.44 15.24
C THR A 8 -21.04 -25.40 14.54
N ASN A 9 -22.03 -24.88 13.81
CA ASN A 9 -22.62 -25.64 12.70
C ASN A 9 -21.53 -25.87 11.63
N GLU A 10 -21.64 -26.92 10.81
CA GLU A 10 -20.71 -27.18 9.71
C GLU A 10 -20.53 -25.92 8.85
N VAL A 11 -19.40 -25.24 9.03
CA VAL A 11 -19.08 -24.02 8.28
C VAL A 11 -18.66 -24.46 6.89
N LYS A 12 -19.59 -24.41 5.94
CA LYS A 12 -19.28 -24.62 4.52
C LYS A 12 -18.60 -23.37 3.98
N CYS A 13 -17.28 -23.36 3.95
CA CYS A 13 -16.49 -22.29 3.34
C CYS A 13 -16.22 -22.58 1.85
N LEU A 14 -16.33 -21.56 1.01
CA LEU A 14 -15.91 -21.63 -0.39
C LEU A 14 -14.38 -21.51 -0.43
N LYS A 15 -13.69 -22.58 -0.81
CA LYS A 15 -12.24 -22.57 -1.04
C LYS A 15 -11.97 -22.31 -2.52
N ALA A 16 -11.32 -21.20 -2.83
CA ALA A 16 -10.76 -20.99 -4.16
C ALA A 16 -9.70 -22.08 -4.42
N SER A 17 -9.93 -22.93 -5.42
CA SER A 17 -8.97 -23.94 -5.86
C SER A 17 -8.24 -23.40 -7.09
N ILE A 18 -7.12 -22.72 -6.85
CA ILE A 18 -6.21 -22.33 -7.92
C ILE A 18 -5.16 -23.44 -8.01
N LYS A 19 -5.06 -24.08 -9.19
CA LYS A 19 -4.13 -25.20 -9.42
C LYS A 19 -2.65 -24.80 -9.37
N TYR A 20 -2.36 -23.50 -9.41
CA TYR A 20 -1.01 -22.97 -9.44
C TYR A 20 -0.61 -22.39 -8.09
N GLU A 21 0.25 -23.10 -7.38
CA GLU A 21 0.72 -22.74 -6.04
C GLU A 21 1.40 -21.36 -5.98
N ALA A 22 2.22 -21.03 -6.98
CA ALA A 22 2.82 -19.70 -7.13
C ALA A 22 1.77 -18.59 -7.16
N TRP A 23 0.67 -18.80 -7.88
CA TRP A 23 -0.43 -17.84 -7.96
C TRP A 23 -1.23 -17.75 -6.67
N CYS A 24 -1.43 -18.86 -5.96
CA CYS A 24 -2.05 -18.87 -4.62
C CYS A 24 -1.27 -17.97 -3.67
N TRP A 25 0.05 -18.14 -3.60
CA TRP A 25 0.90 -17.38 -2.71
C TRP A 25 1.04 -15.91 -3.15
N HIS A 26 1.10 -15.64 -4.45
CA HIS A 26 1.02 -14.28 -5.00
C HIS A 26 -0.21 -13.53 -4.50
N MET A 27 -1.40 -14.16 -4.52
CA MET A 27 -2.64 -13.55 -4.02
C MET A 27 -2.66 -13.43 -2.49
N ARG A 28 -2.20 -14.46 -1.76
CA ARG A 28 -2.13 -14.44 -0.27
C ARG A 28 -1.26 -13.30 0.26
N PHE A 29 -0.16 -12.98 -0.44
CA PHE A 29 0.75 -11.89 -0.08
C PHE A 29 0.38 -10.56 -0.73
N GLY A 30 -0.87 -10.38 -1.16
CA GLY A 30 -1.36 -9.09 -1.66
C GLY A 30 -0.67 -8.66 -2.96
N HIS A 31 -0.55 -9.58 -3.92
CA HIS A 31 0.07 -9.32 -5.22
C HIS A 31 1.59 -9.03 -5.19
N LEU A 32 2.29 -9.64 -4.22
CA LEU A 32 3.76 -9.58 -4.14
C LEU A 32 4.42 -10.08 -5.43
N ASN A 33 5.54 -9.48 -5.83
CA ASN A 33 6.31 -9.93 -6.98
C ASN A 33 6.73 -11.40 -6.79
N PHE A 34 6.56 -12.24 -7.82
CA PHE A 34 7.00 -13.64 -7.80
C PHE A 34 8.51 -13.79 -7.51
N GLY A 35 9.35 -12.85 -7.95
CA GLY A 35 10.77 -12.85 -7.60
C GLY A 35 11.00 -12.67 -6.10
N ALA A 36 10.28 -11.74 -5.47
CA ALA A 36 10.34 -11.55 -4.02
C ALA A 36 9.74 -12.74 -3.28
N LEU A 37 8.67 -13.33 -3.80
CA LEU A 37 8.05 -14.53 -3.24
C LEU A 37 9.01 -15.74 -3.29
N LYS A 38 9.81 -15.86 -4.34
CA LYS A 38 10.90 -16.83 -4.44
C LYS A 38 11.98 -16.55 -3.40
N SER A 39 12.47 -15.31 -3.30
CA SER A 39 13.47 -14.93 -2.27
C SER A 39 13.00 -15.26 -0.85
N LEU A 40 11.73 -15.00 -0.52
CA LEU A 40 11.19 -15.34 0.81
C LEU A 40 11.28 -16.84 1.13
N GLY A 41 11.10 -17.70 0.12
CA GLY A 41 11.28 -19.15 0.27
C GLY A 41 12.76 -19.55 0.31
N ASP A 42 13.55 -19.04 -0.62
CA ASP A 42 14.98 -19.37 -0.73
C ASP A 42 15.78 -18.93 0.50
N GLU A 43 15.42 -17.77 1.09
CA GLU A 43 16.04 -17.22 2.30
C GLU A 43 15.44 -17.80 3.60
N ASN A 44 14.51 -18.76 3.50
CA ASN A 44 13.80 -19.36 4.64
C ASN A 44 13.16 -18.33 5.59
N MET A 45 12.72 -17.19 5.06
CA MET A 45 12.06 -16.14 5.86
C MET A 45 10.65 -16.54 6.29
N ILE A 46 10.07 -17.56 5.64
CA ILE A 46 8.75 -18.12 5.94
C ILE A 46 8.85 -19.64 5.99
N LYS A 47 8.41 -20.25 7.10
CA LYS A 47 8.58 -21.69 7.37
C LYS A 47 7.77 -22.63 6.46
N GLU A 48 6.67 -22.16 5.89
CA GLU A 48 5.70 -23.02 5.19
C GLU A 48 5.48 -22.63 3.73
N ILE A 49 6.33 -21.75 3.19
CA ILE A 49 6.25 -21.42 1.77
C ILE A 49 6.99 -22.50 0.96
N PRO A 50 6.35 -23.12 -0.04
CA PRO A 50 7.01 -24.02 -0.97
C PRO A 50 8.02 -23.24 -1.82
N HIS A 51 8.93 -23.94 -2.49
CA HIS A 51 9.81 -23.29 -3.47
C HIS A 51 8.98 -22.77 -4.66
N ILE A 52 8.94 -21.45 -4.82
CA ILE A 52 8.12 -20.78 -5.82
C ILE A 52 8.95 -20.55 -7.08
N ASN A 53 8.57 -21.20 -8.18
CA ASN A 53 9.05 -20.82 -9.50
C ASN A 53 8.16 -19.73 -10.10
N HIS A 54 8.78 -18.69 -10.65
CA HIS A 54 8.05 -17.64 -11.35
C HIS A 54 7.33 -18.24 -12.57
N PRO A 55 5.99 -18.13 -12.66
CA PRO A 55 5.32 -18.40 -13.93
C PRO A 55 5.75 -17.30 -14.90
N ASN A 56 6.15 -17.63 -16.13
CA ASN A 56 6.45 -16.65 -17.20
C ASN A 56 5.19 -15.89 -17.69
N GLN A 57 4.28 -15.58 -16.76
CA GLN A 57 2.98 -14.97 -16.96
C GLN A 57 2.87 -13.73 -16.08
N LEU A 58 2.25 -12.69 -16.62
CA LEU A 58 2.03 -11.43 -15.90
C LEU A 58 0.65 -11.43 -15.24
N CYS A 59 0.58 -10.88 -14.03
CA CYS A 59 -0.69 -10.61 -13.36
C CYS A 59 -1.27 -9.28 -13.88
N LYS A 60 -2.42 -9.34 -14.54
CA LYS A 60 -3.10 -8.15 -15.10
C LYS A 60 -3.43 -7.12 -14.02
N ALA A 61 -3.87 -7.57 -12.84
CA ALA A 61 -4.14 -6.69 -11.71
C ALA A 61 -2.87 -5.96 -11.25
N CYS A 62 -1.72 -6.65 -11.18
CA CYS A 62 -0.44 -6.01 -10.88
C CYS A 62 -0.01 -5.03 -11.95
N LEU A 63 -0.20 -5.37 -13.23
CA LEU A 63 0.19 -4.48 -14.32
C LEU A 63 -0.58 -3.16 -14.27
N LEU A 64 -1.89 -3.23 -14.02
CA LEU A 64 -2.75 -2.05 -13.88
C LEU A 64 -2.48 -1.29 -12.58
N GLY A 65 -2.23 -1.98 -11.47
CA GLY A 65 -2.03 -1.37 -10.15
C GLY A 65 -0.63 -0.81 -9.90
N LYS A 66 0.41 -1.41 -10.51
CA LYS A 66 1.81 -0.96 -10.39
C LYS A 66 2.22 0.01 -11.50
N HIS A 67 1.27 0.55 -12.24
CA HIS A 67 1.57 1.56 -13.24
C HIS A 67 2.22 2.76 -12.54
N ALA A 68 3.53 2.93 -12.75
CA ALA A 68 4.23 4.11 -12.30
C ALA A 68 3.58 5.31 -12.97
N ARG A 69 2.94 6.19 -12.19
CA ARG A 69 2.50 7.47 -12.72
C ARG A 69 3.76 8.21 -13.13
N SER A 70 3.92 8.44 -14.44
CA SER A 70 4.87 9.40 -14.94
C SER A 70 4.41 10.77 -14.44
N PHE A 71 5.06 11.29 -13.42
CA PHE A 71 4.87 12.67 -13.02
C PHE A 71 5.41 13.55 -14.15
N SER A 72 4.70 14.66 -14.45
CA SER A 72 5.26 15.67 -15.34
C SER A 72 6.60 16.11 -14.76
N LYS A 73 7.67 16.04 -15.56
CA LYS A 73 8.99 16.56 -15.16
C LYS A 73 8.95 18.06 -14.90
N GLU A 74 7.97 18.72 -15.52
CA GLU A 74 7.64 20.11 -15.28
C GLU A 74 6.82 20.20 -13.99
N ALA A 75 7.51 20.37 -12.87
CA ALA A 75 6.96 21.20 -11.80
C ALA A 75 6.91 22.63 -12.33
N LYS A 76 5.79 23.33 -12.18
CA LYS A 76 5.78 24.79 -12.43
C LYS A 76 6.87 25.41 -11.56
N SER A 77 7.74 26.21 -12.17
CA SER A 77 8.79 26.92 -11.44
C SER A 77 8.17 27.81 -10.35
N ARG A 78 8.94 28.11 -9.30
CA ARG A 78 8.59 29.21 -8.39
C ARG A 78 8.31 30.46 -9.24
N GLU A 79 7.27 31.19 -8.86
CA GLU A 79 6.97 32.47 -9.48
C GLU A 79 8.18 33.42 -9.37
N ASN A 80 8.40 34.22 -10.42
CA ASN A 80 9.59 35.07 -10.52
C ASN A 80 9.48 36.36 -9.69
N GLU A 81 8.24 36.76 -9.36
CA GLU A 81 7.97 37.97 -8.59
C GLU A 81 7.60 37.65 -7.14
N SER A 82 7.95 38.56 -6.23
CA SER A 82 7.61 38.44 -4.82
C SER A 82 6.09 38.40 -4.64
N LEU A 83 5.60 37.49 -3.78
CA LEU A 83 4.18 37.31 -3.43
C LEU A 83 3.23 36.95 -4.60
N GLN A 84 3.75 36.59 -5.77
CA GLN A 84 2.91 36.22 -6.92
C GLN A 84 2.10 34.92 -6.70
N LEU A 85 2.58 34.02 -5.83
CA LEU A 85 1.88 32.82 -5.42
C LEU A 85 2.13 32.50 -3.95
N VAL A 86 1.05 32.37 -3.17
CA VAL A 86 1.09 31.98 -1.76
C VAL A 86 0.43 30.61 -1.63
N HIS A 87 1.20 29.61 -1.20
CA HIS A 87 0.68 28.30 -0.85
C HIS A 87 0.47 28.24 0.67
N ILE A 88 -0.78 28.02 1.09
CA ILE A 88 -1.13 27.80 2.50
C ILE A 88 -1.49 26.33 2.63
N ASP A 89 -0.71 25.58 3.40
CA ASP A 89 -1.05 24.21 3.78
C ASP A 89 -1.81 24.27 5.11
N MET A 90 -3.05 23.80 5.11
CA MET A 90 -3.84 23.70 6.33
C MET A 90 -3.73 22.27 6.84
N CYS A 91 -2.72 22.03 7.68
CA CYS A 91 -2.65 20.81 8.47
C CYS A 91 -3.77 20.85 9.50
N ASP A 92 -4.78 20.00 9.35
CA ASP A 92 -5.84 19.85 10.35
C ASP A 92 -5.29 19.11 11.57
N ALA A 93 -4.64 19.87 12.46
CA ALA A 93 -4.35 19.47 13.82
C ALA A 93 -5.22 20.34 14.72
N ILE A 94 -6.43 19.84 15.02
CA ILE A 94 -7.35 20.26 16.09
C ILE A 94 -7.22 21.76 16.46
N LEU A 95 -8.04 22.58 15.82
CA LEU A 95 -8.18 24.01 16.10
C LEU A 95 -8.58 24.26 17.57
N HIS A 96 -7.69 24.86 18.36
CA HIS A 96 -8.10 25.88 19.32
C HIS A 96 -7.92 27.26 18.65
N LEU A 97 -9.00 28.03 18.60
CA LEU A 97 -9.20 29.24 17.77
C LEU A 97 -8.40 30.48 18.21
N GLU A 98 -7.26 30.34 18.90
CA GLU A 98 -6.45 31.48 19.36
C GLU A 98 -5.08 31.61 18.66
N ASP A 99 -4.63 30.61 17.90
CA ASP A 99 -3.26 30.58 17.34
C ASP A 99 -3.09 31.16 15.92
N LEU A 100 -4.17 31.62 15.27
CA LEU A 100 -4.12 32.20 13.91
C LEU A 100 -3.41 33.57 13.84
N SER A 101 -3.34 34.30 14.96
CA SER A 101 -2.64 35.59 15.05
C SER A 101 -1.11 35.43 15.08
N VAL A 102 -0.58 34.35 15.65
CA VAL A 102 0.87 34.13 15.79
C VAL A 102 1.54 33.82 14.45
N PHE A 103 0.82 33.19 13.53
CA PHE A 103 1.36 32.78 12.23
C PHE A 103 1.58 33.92 11.24
N LEU A 104 0.83 35.03 11.36
CA LEU A 104 1.00 36.20 10.49
C LEU A 104 2.15 37.12 10.93
N GLU A 105 2.51 37.12 12.22
CA GLU A 105 3.52 38.04 12.75
C GLU A 105 4.97 37.52 12.64
N THR A 106 5.19 36.22 12.40
CA THR A 106 6.53 35.62 12.39
C THR A 106 7.16 35.47 11.00
N LYS A 107 6.58 36.08 9.96
CA LYS A 107 7.09 35.98 8.59
C LYS A 107 7.02 37.27 7.77
N ILE A 108 7.19 38.42 8.43
CA ILE A 108 7.63 39.68 7.80
C ILE A 108 9.08 39.93 8.22
#